data_AF-A0A3N5ZNK4-F1
#
_entry.id   AF-A0A3N5ZNK4-F1
#
_cell.length_a   1.000
_cell.length_b   1.000
_cell.length_c   1.000
_cell.angle_alpha   90.00
_cell.angle_beta   90.00
_cell.angle_gamma   90.00
#
_symmetry.space_group_name_H-M   'P 1'
#
loop_
_entity.id
_entity.type
_entity.pdbx_description
1 polymer ?
#
loop_
_entity_poly.entity_id
_entity_poly.type
_entity_poly.pdbx_seq_one_letter_code
_entity_poly.pdbx_strand_id
1 'polypeptide(L)'
;MHLISVVALILNLAGNVGQIDKGLADGLRLGDEGKVFYTMKVGADVRRIDVGPAEVVSIDDFSARVRLLGNTPARGTYSIEFRVPEDRNSPEQIVRLARLRLDEQQPETVLRYLARLEDFRLNASEIQAANQLRSKAQTIIEKDRRTRERGTPTTTRPVREPVDQTAETKTEIGRLLAAHDIEGATALIDRLLAAQPSDTQALAWRQAVGLARKHQGMARMEPGTYAIGLDVEAAYYNERPRFQIQLKGFWIDPRPTGTPGLTSKDAERHCKSLGKRLPTELEWEAAATAGVISGKTGTQEWTASWYAAYPGNVIREDQYGEKFKVLRSFPHVHKRRFLDPSLSTPEVTFRCVCE
;
A
#
# COMPACT_ATOMS: atom_id res chain seq x y z
N MET A 1 -33.19 20.85 -1.42
CA MET A 1 -31.87 20.23 -1.63
C MET A 1 -32.09 18.76 -1.96
N HIS A 2 -31.73 18.32 -3.17
CA HIS A 2 -31.79 16.91 -3.53
C HIS A 2 -30.58 16.19 -2.92
N LEU A 3 -30.82 15.02 -2.32
CA LEU A 3 -29.81 14.20 -1.67
C LEU A 3 -29.62 12.92 -2.49
N ILE A 4 -28.37 12.57 -2.76
CA ILE A 4 -27.99 11.35 -3.48
C ILE A 4 -27.45 10.34 -2.48
N SER A 5 -27.78 9.06 -2.70
CA SER A 5 -27.25 7.95 -1.91
C SER A 5 -25.88 7.54 -2.43
N VAL A 6 -24.86 7.65 -1.59
CA VAL A 6 -23.51 7.14 -1.86
C VAL A 6 -23.28 5.90 -1.01
N VAL A 7 -23.10 4.74 -1.64
CA VAL A 7 -22.90 3.46 -0.94
C VAL A 7 -21.45 3.02 -1.10
N ALA A 8 -20.78 2.77 0.02
CA ALA A 8 -19.41 2.28 0.05
C ALA A 8 -19.29 1.02 0.92
N LEU A 9 -18.40 0.11 0.53
CA LEU A 9 -18.03 -1.03 1.36
C LEU A 9 -17.02 -0.59 2.43
N ILE A 10 -17.21 -1.03 3.66
CA ILE A 10 -16.21 -0.85 4.72
C ILE A 10 -15.08 -1.86 4.47
N LEU A 11 -13.94 -1.36 3.98
CA LEU A 11 -12.78 -2.15 3.59
C LEU A 11 -11.98 -2.65 4.78
N ASN A 12 -11.95 -1.86 5.87
CA ASN A 12 -11.24 -2.18 7.09
C ASN A 12 -11.99 -1.60 8.28
N LEU A 13 -11.86 -2.22 9.44
CA LEU A 13 -12.60 -1.89 10.64
C LEU A 13 -11.72 -2.07 11.88
N ALA A 14 -11.50 -0.99 12.61
CA ALA A 14 -10.73 -0.96 13.85
C ALA A 14 -11.59 -0.39 14.98
N GLY A 15 -12.10 -1.26 15.85
CA GLY A 15 -13.08 -0.88 16.86
C GLY A 15 -14.39 -0.44 16.20
N ASN A 16 -14.85 0.76 16.54
CA ASN A 16 -16.00 1.39 15.88
C ASN A 16 -15.60 2.31 14.72
N VAL A 17 -14.37 2.26 14.21
CA VAL A 17 -13.95 3.10 13.07
C VAL A 17 -13.69 2.22 11.85
N GLY A 18 -14.53 2.36 10.83
CA GLY A 18 -14.38 1.79 9.51
C GLY A 18 -13.55 2.68 8.57
N GLN A 19 -12.98 2.09 7.53
CA GLN A 19 -12.32 2.77 6.41
C GLN A 19 -13.06 2.43 5.12
N ILE A 20 -13.37 3.44 4.32
CA ILE A 20 -13.98 3.32 2.99
C ILE A 20 -13.06 3.96 1.95
N ASP A 21 -13.09 3.43 0.73
CA ASP A 21 -12.38 4.02 -0.41
C ASP A 21 -12.97 5.40 -0.74
N LYS A 22 -12.13 6.43 -0.86
CA LYS A 22 -12.59 7.80 -1.13
C LYS A 22 -13.19 7.94 -2.53
N GLY A 23 -12.73 7.15 -3.51
CA GLY A 23 -13.33 7.12 -4.85
C GLY A 23 -14.77 6.59 -4.85
N LEU A 24 -15.11 5.73 -3.88
CA LEU A 24 -16.47 5.27 -3.59
C LEU A 24 -17.26 6.22 -2.66
N ALA A 25 -16.60 7.25 -2.12
CA ALA A 25 -17.08 8.11 -1.04
C ALA A 25 -16.83 9.60 -1.33
N ASP A 26 -16.83 9.96 -2.61
CA ASP A 26 -16.55 11.30 -3.10
C ASP A 26 -17.69 12.28 -2.74
N GLY A 27 -17.35 13.55 -2.54
CA GLY A 27 -18.29 14.56 -2.03
C GLY A 27 -18.60 14.48 -0.53
N LEU A 28 -18.09 13.46 0.18
CA LEU A 28 -18.15 13.42 1.64
C LEU A 28 -17.29 14.52 2.26
N ARG A 29 -17.78 15.07 3.35
CA ARG A 29 -17.07 16.03 4.20
C ARG A 29 -16.96 15.46 5.60
N LEU A 30 -16.00 15.98 6.36
CA LEU A 30 -15.88 15.68 7.78
C LEU A 30 -17.21 16.00 8.48
N GLY A 31 -17.71 15.05 9.27
CA GLY A 31 -18.99 15.17 9.98
C GLY A 31 -20.22 14.71 9.17
N ASP A 32 -20.08 14.30 7.91
CA ASP A 32 -21.23 13.75 7.16
C ASP A 32 -21.69 12.43 7.79
N GLU A 33 -23.01 12.29 7.96
CA GLU A 33 -23.63 11.12 8.58
C GLU A 33 -24.11 10.10 7.53
N GLY A 34 -23.88 8.82 7.83
CA GLY A 34 -24.27 7.68 7.01
C GLY A 34 -24.96 6.59 7.83
N LYS A 35 -25.63 5.66 7.14
CA LYS A 35 -26.27 4.48 7.73
C LYS A 35 -25.49 3.24 7.36
N VAL A 36 -25.05 2.51 8.37
CA VAL A 36 -24.38 1.22 8.21
C VAL A 36 -25.44 0.13 8.06
N PHE A 37 -25.25 -0.75 7.09
CA PHE A 37 -26.14 -1.87 6.82
C PHE A 37 -25.36 -3.07 6.27
N TYR A 38 -25.99 -4.22 6.25
CA TYR A 38 -25.55 -5.35 5.44
C TYR A 38 -26.72 -5.99 4.72
N THR A 39 -26.43 -6.75 3.67
CA THR A 39 -27.43 -7.49 2.91
C THR A 39 -27.27 -8.98 3.15
N MET A 40 -28.38 -9.67 3.38
CA MET A 40 -28.42 -11.13 3.55
C MET A 40 -29.41 -11.74 2.57
N LYS A 41 -29.01 -12.85 1.92
CA LYS A 41 -29.91 -13.64 1.08
C LYS A 41 -30.78 -14.53 1.95
N VAL A 42 -32.09 -14.47 1.75
CA VAL A 42 -33.08 -15.36 2.38
C VAL A 42 -33.90 -15.99 1.26
N GLY A 43 -33.53 -17.20 0.86
CA GLY A 43 -34.07 -17.82 -0.36
C GLY A 43 -33.61 -17.07 -1.61
N ALA A 44 -34.56 -16.66 -2.46
CA ALA A 44 -34.28 -15.87 -3.67
C ALA A 44 -34.14 -14.35 -3.39
N ASP A 45 -34.57 -13.89 -2.22
CA ASP A 45 -34.66 -12.46 -1.89
C ASP A 45 -33.39 -11.95 -1.19
N VAL A 46 -32.98 -10.72 -1.50
CA VAL A 46 -31.92 -10.00 -0.79
C VAL A 46 -32.56 -9.01 0.18
N ARG A 47 -32.36 -9.21 1.48
CA ARG A 47 -32.86 -8.29 2.51
C ARG A 47 -31.75 -7.41 3.06
N ARG A 48 -32.03 -6.11 3.17
CA ARG A 48 -31.18 -5.13 3.84
C ARG A 48 -31.50 -5.09 5.34
N ILE A 49 -30.46 -5.14 6.16
CA ILE A 49 -30.56 -5.03 7.62
C ILE A 49 -29.70 -3.85 8.05
N ASP A 50 -30.34 -2.83 8.61
CA ASP A 50 -29.66 -1.64 9.11
C ASP A 50 -29.03 -1.94 10.48
N VAL A 51 -27.78 -1.51 10.65
CA VAL A 51 -26.92 -1.82 11.80
C VAL A 51 -26.85 -0.63 12.76
N GLY A 52 -26.78 0.58 12.24
CA GLY A 52 -26.67 1.80 13.03
C GLY A 52 -26.10 2.98 12.24
N PRO A 53 -26.08 4.18 12.84
CA PRO A 53 -25.51 5.36 12.22
C PRO A 53 -23.98 5.32 12.21
N ALA A 54 -23.38 6.13 11.34
CA ALA A 54 -21.95 6.36 11.29
C ALA A 54 -21.65 7.80 10.84
N GLU A 55 -20.47 8.30 11.18
CA GLU A 55 -20.05 9.68 10.91
C GLU A 55 -18.67 9.67 10.24
N VAL A 56 -18.44 10.51 9.24
CA VAL A 56 -17.10 10.71 8.65
C VAL A 56 -16.20 11.46 9.63
N VAL A 57 -15.10 10.84 10.05
CA VAL A 57 -14.20 11.38 11.09
C VAL A 57 -12.82 11.76 10.60
N SER A 58 -12.44 11.31 9.41
CA SER A 58 -11.28 11.84 8.70
C SER A 58 -11.39 11.54 7.21
N ILE A 59 -10.78 12.39 6.40
CA ILE A 59 -10.67 12.21 4.95
C ILE A 59 -9.21 12.46 4.59
N ASP A 60 -8.60 11.51 3.90
CA ASP A 60 -7.26 11.66 3.31
C ASP A 60 -7.37 11.67 1.77
N ASP A 61 -6.26 11.53 1.05
CA ASP A 61 -6.27 11.61 -0.41
C ASP A 61 -6.92 10.40 -1.11
N PHE A 62 -7.08 9.27 -0.41
CA PHE A 62 -7.49 7.99 -1.00
C PHE A 62 -8.58 7.25 -0.19
N SER A 63 -8.85 7.66 1.04
CA SER A 63 -9.82 7.02 1.92
C SER A 63 -10.57 8.00 2.81
N ALA A 64 -11.75 7.60 3.25
CA ALA A 64 -12.46 8.24 4.35
C ALA A 64 -12.58 7.25 5.51
N ARG A 65 -12.44 7.76 6.74
CA ARG A 65 -12.68 6.98 7.95
C ARG A 65 -14.03 7.36 8.51
N VAL A 66 -14.80 6.34 8.89
CA VAL A 66 -16.17 6.47 9.35
C VAL A 66 -16.31 5.85 10.72
N ARG A 67 -16.78 6.59 11.71
CA ARG A 67 -17.04 6.08 13.05
C ARG A 67 -18.47 5.58 13.14
N LEU A 68 -18.66 4.28 13.36
CA LEU A 68 -19.94 3.70 13.73
C LEU A 68 -20.36 4.20 15.12
N LEU A 69 -21.59 4.67 15.20
CA LEU A 69 -22.21 5.21 16.40
C LEU A 69 -23.14 4.13 16.99
N GLY A 70 -22.87 3.72 18.23
CA GLY A 70 -23.60 2.67 18.93
C GLY A 70 -22.73 1.48 19.35
N ASN A 71 -23.31 0.56 20.12
CA ASN A 71 -22.61 -0.59 20.70
C ASN A 71 -22.61 -1.84 19.79
N THR A 72 -22.97 -1.70 18.51
CA THR A 72 -23.07 -2.86 17.62
C THR A 72 -21.67 -3.31 17.18
N PRO A 73 -21.25 -4.55 17.49
CA PRO A 73 -19.93 -5.04 17.12
C PRO A 73 -19.82 -5.08 15.60
N ALA A 74 -18.86 -4.32 15.07
CA ALA A 74 -18.76 -4.12 13.66
C ALA A 74 -18.14 -5.36 12.96
N ARG A 75 -18.66 -5.74 11.77
CA ARG A 75 -18.23 -6.93 11.00
C ARG A 75 -17.69 -6.52 9.63
N GLY A 76 -16.73 -7.26 9.09
CA GLY A 76 -16.04 -6.96 7.82
C GLY A 76 -16.86 -7.08 6.53
N THR A 77 -18.19 -7.12 6.60
CA THR A 77 -19.11 -7.22 5.46
C THR A 77 -20.13 -6.08 5.42
N TYR A 78 -19.90 -5.04 6.21
CA TYR A 78 -20.81 -3.91 6.31
C TYR A 78 -20.60 -2.92 5.17
N SER A 79 -21.71 -2.45 4.63
CA SER A 79 -21.76 -1.31 3.72
C SER A 79 -22.26 -0.09 4.49
N ILE A 80 -21.91 1.09 4.01
CA ILE A 80 -22.40 2.36 4.55
C ILE A 80 -23.03 3.16 3.43
N GLU A 81 -24.20 3.72 3.68
CA GLU A 81 -24.89 4.65 2.78
C GLU A 81 -24.88 6.06 3.37
N PHE A 82 -24.34 7.01 2.63
CA PHE A 82 -24.43 8.44 2.94
C PHE A 82 -25.50 9.11 2.10
N ARG A 83 -26.21 10.08 2.68
CA ARG A 83 -27.10 10.97 1.96
C ARG A 83 -26.40 12.30 1.76
N VAL A 84 -25.80 12.49 0.60
CA VAL A 84 -24.94 13.65 0.31
C VAL A 84 -25.70 14.64 -0.57
N PRO A 85 -25.63 15.96 -0.31
CA PRO A 85 -26.15 16.97 -1.23
C PRO A 85 -25.60 16.79 -2.65
N GLU A 86 -26.48 16.88 -3.64
CA GLU A 86 -26.17 16.69 -5.07
C GLU A 86 -25.05 17.63 -5.57
N ASP A 87 -24.97 18.85 -5.04
CA ASP A 87 -23.92 19.84 -5.36
C ASP A 87 -22.52 19.41 -4.90
N ARG A 88 -22.42 18.52 -3.89
CA ARG A 88 -21.13 17.94 -3.46
C ARG A 88 -20.70 16.75 -4.32
N ASN A 89 -21.60 16.19 -5.11
CA ASN A 89 -21.37 15.09 -6.04
C ASN A 89 -21.70 15.50 -7.48
N SER A 90 -21.41 16.76 -7.84
CA SER A 90 -21.78 17.28 -9.17
C SER A 90 -21.10 16.48 -10.29
N PRO A 91 -21.80 16.27 -11.42
CA PRO A 91 -21.20 15.66 -12.61
C PRO A 91 -19.90 16.32 -13.06
N GLU A 92 -19.80 17.65 -12.92
CA GLU A 92 -18.59 18.42 -13.23
C GLU A 92 -17.36 17.98 -12.42
N GLN A 93 -17.52 17.74 -11.11
CA GLN A 93 -16.43 17.25 -10.26
C GLN A 93 -16.04 15.82 -10.60
N ILE A 94 -17.02 14.94 -10.88
CA ILE A 94 -16.76 13.57 -11.32
C ILE A 94 -15.98 13.55 -12.64
N VAL A 95 -16.36 14.40 -13.61
CA VAL A 95 -15.65 14.57 -14.88
C VAL A 95 -14.24 15.12 -14.68
N ARG A 96 -14.06 16.08 -13.75
CA ARG A 96 -12.74 16.65 -13.41
C ARG A 96 -11.81 15.60 -12.80
N LEU A 97 -12.29 14.77 -11.88
CA LEU A 97 -11.50 13.69 -11.28
C LEU A 97 -11.17 12.59 -12.28
N ALA A 98 -12.14 12.21 -13.13
CA ALA A 98 -11.92 11.28 -14.22
C ALA A 98 -10.82 11.79 -15.18
N ARG A 99 -10.71 13.10 -15.40
CA ARG A 99 -9.62 13.70 -16.18
C ARG A 99 -8.26 13.56 -15.49
N LEU A 100 -8.17 13.89 -14.20
CA LEU A 100 -6.93 13.74 -13.42
C LEU A 100 -6.41 12.29 -13.44
N ARG A 101 -7.30 11.30 -13.32
CA ARG A 101 -6.91 9.88 -13.38
C ARG A 101 -6.51 9.40 -14.77
N LEU A 102 -7.06 10.03 -15.82
CA LEU A 102 -6.60 9.77 -17.18
C LEU A 102 -5.17 10.29 -17.39
N ASP A 103 -4.83 11.45 -16.82
CA ASP A 103 -3.48 12.02 -16.88
C ASP A 103 -2.45 11.16 -16.11
N GLU A 104 -2.88 10.50 -15.04
CA GLU A 104 -2.10 9.51 -14.27
C GLU A 104 -2.05 8.11 -14.90
N GLN A 105 -2.56 7.93 -16.13
CA GLN A 105 -2.60 6.65 -16.85
C GLN A 105 -3.37 5.52 -16.13
N GLN A 106 -4.49 5.84 -15.46
CA GLN A 106 -5.37 4.86 -14.81
C GLN A 106 -6.73 4.71 -15.51
N PRO A 107 -6.79 4.20 -16.76
CA PRO A 107 -7.99 4.24 -17.59
C PRO A 107 -9.16 3.40 -17.05
N GLU A 108 -8.93 2.32 -16.31
CA GLU A 108 -9.99 1.53 -15.69
C GLU A 108 -10.69 2.30 -14.56
N THR A 109 -9.91 3.06 -13.78
CA THR A 109 -10.43 3.94 -12.73
C THR A 109 -11.27 5.06 -13.33
N VAL A 110 -10.86 5.61 -14.48
CA VAL A 110 -11.65 6.59 -15.25
C VAL A 110 -13.03 6.03 -15.62
N LEU A 111 -13.11 4.80 -16.14
CA LEU A 111 -14.38 4.17 -16.50
C LEU A 111 -15.29 3.96 -15.29
N ARG A 112 -14.74 3.65 -14.10
CA ARG A 112 -15.51 3.53 -12.86
C ARG A 112 -16.10 4.87 -12.40
N TYR A 113 -15.34 5.96 -12.50
CA TYR A 113 -15.87 7.29 -12.20
C TYR A 113 -16.98 7.69 -13.16
N LEU A 114 -16.80 7.43 -14.47
CA LEU A 114 -17.79 7.79 -15.48
C LEU A 114 -19.06 6.93 -15.44
N ALA A 115 -19.01 5.72 -14.89
CA ALA A 115 -20.20 4.89 -14.66
C ALA A 115 -21.15 5.52 -13.64
N ARG A 116 -20.62 6.28 -12.66
CA ARG A 116 -21.43 6.98 -11.66
C ARG A 116 -22.29 8.10 -12.26
N LEU A 117 -21.92 8.62 -13.43
CA LEU A 117 -22.70 9.64 -14.11
C LEU A 117 -24.04 9.11 -14.67
N GLU A 118 -24.23 7.79 -14.70
CA GLU A 118 -25.47 7.15 -15.16
C GLU A 118 -26.66 7.43 -14.22
N ASP A 119 -26.37 7.79 -12.96
CA ASP A 119 -27.36 8.17 -11.96
C ASP A 119 -27.75 9.66 -12.02
N PHE A 120 -27.11 10.46 -12.88
CA PHE A 120 -27.30 11.92 -12.97
C PHE A 120 -28.01 12.33 -14.26
N ARG A 121 -28.81 13.40 -14.18
CA ARG A 121 -29.32 14.10 -15.37
C ARG A 121 -28.26 15.05 -15.90
N LEU A 122 -27.46 14.57 -16.84
CA LEU A 122 -26.36 15.32 -17.43
C LEU A 122 -26.84 16.32 -18.49
N ASN A 123 -26.18 17.48 -18.56
CA ASN A 123 -26.34 18.41 -19.67
C ASN A 123 -25.46 18.00 -20.88
N ALA A 124 -25.66 18.64 -22.03
CA ALA A 124 -24.96 18.28 -23.27
C ALA A 124 -23.43 18.39 -23.17
N SER A 125 -22.91 19.37 -22.42
CA SER A 125 -21.47 19.57 -22.21
C SER A 125 -20.86 18.45 -21.35
N GLU A 126 -21.56 18.05 -20.29
CA GLU A 126 -21.15 16.95 -19.40
C GLU A 126 -21.17 15.60 -20.12
N ILE A 127 -22.20 15.34 -20.92
CA ILE A 127 -22.30 14.14 -21.77
C ILE A 127 -21.12 14.10 -22.74
N GLN A 128 -20.82 15.23 -23.40
CA GLN A 128 -19.71 15.32 -24.33
C GLN A 128 -18.36 15.06 -23.63
N ALA A 129 -18.13 15.67 -22.47
CA ALA A 129 -16.90 15.50 -21.70
C ALA A 129 -16.73 14.06 -21.18
N ALA A 130 -17.79 13.45 -20.67
CA ALA A 130 -17.80 12.07 -20.21
C ALA A 130 -17.52 11.10 -21.37
N ASN A 131 -18.14 11.30 -22.54
CA ASN A 131 -17.91 10.47 -23.72
C ASN A 131 -16.49 10.60 -24.26
N GLN A 132 -15.92 11.82 -24.25
CA GLN A 132 -14.51 12.02 -24.63
C GLN A 132 -13.55 11.27 -23.70
N LEU A 133 -13.75 11.37 -22.38
CA LEU A 133 -12.94 10.64 -21.40
C LEU A 133 -13.12 9.12 -21.53
N ARG A 134 -14.35 8.64 -21.72
CA ARG A 134 -14.67 7.23 -21.93
C ARG A 134 -13.97 6.68 -23.18
N SER A 135 -14.04 7.41 -24.29
CA SER A 135 -13.38 7.04 -25.54
C SER A 135 -11.85 7.01 -25.41
N LYS A 136 -11.25 8.01 -24.74
CA LYS A 136 -9.80 8.04 -24.48
C LYS A 136 -9.36 6.87 -23.61
N ALA A 137 -10.05 6.62 -22.49
CA ALA A 137 -9.77 5.50 -21.60
C ALA A 137 -9.90 4.15 -22.33
N GLN A 138 -10.97 3.95 -23.11
CA GLN A 138 -11.16 2.74 -23.91
C GLN A 138 -10.09 2.59 -25.00
N THR A 139 -9.63 3.69 -25.62
CA THR A 139 -8.55 3.64 -26.61
C THR A 139 -7.23 3.22 -25.97
N ILE A 140 -6.92 3.69 -24.77
CA ILE A 140 -5.75 3.26 -24.00
C ILE A 140 -5.87 1.77 -23.68
N ILE A 141 -7.00 1.34 -23.12
CA ILE A 141 -7.28 -0.07 -22.79
C ILE A 141 -7.19 -0.97 -24.03
N GLU A 142 -7.77 -0.55 -25.15
CA GLU A 142 -7.75 -1.31 -26.41
C GLU A 142 -6.36 -1.33 -27.04
N LYS A 143 -5.60 -0.23 -26.95
CA LYS A 143 -4.20 -0.20 -27.38
C LYS A 143 -3.37 -1.16 -26.53
N ASP A 144 -3.58 -1.18 -25.22
CA ASP A 144 -2.91 -2.10 -24.30
C ASP A 144 -3.32 -3.55 -24.60
N ARG A 145 -4.62 -3.80 -24.84
CA ARG A 145 -5.14 -5.11 -25.24
C ARG A 145 -4.56 -5.59 -26.57
N ARG A 146 -4.56 -4.75 -27.62
CA ARG A 146 -3.96 -5.06 -28.94
C ARG A 146 -2.44 -5.22 -28.88
N THR A 147 -1.78 -4.58 -27.93
CA THR A 147 -0.34 -4.73 -27.70
C THR A 147 -0.07 -6.05 -26.98
N ARG A 148 -0.96 -6.48 -26.08
CA ARG A 148 -0.95 -7.81 -25.46
C ARG A 148 -1.31 -8.93 -26.45
N GLU A 149 -2.26 -8.71 -27.36
CA GLU A 149 -2.74 -9.69 -28.34
C GLU A 149 -1.81 -9.84 -29.56
N ARG A 150 -1.16 -8.76 -30.01
CA ARG A 150 -0.09 -8.82 -31.03
C ARG A 150 1.19 -9.51 -30.54
N GLY A 151 1.26 -9.88 -29.26
CA GLY A 151 2.31 -10.73 -28.70
C GLY A 151 2.23 -12.22 -29.09
N THR A 152 1.27 -12.62 -29.92
CA THR A 152 1.19 -13.98 -30.48
C THR A 152 1.20 -13.94 -32.01
N PRO A 153 2.28 -14.32 -32.69
CA PRO A 153 2.24 -14.60 -34.11
C PRO A 153 2.13 -16.11 -34.36
N THR A 154 0.98 -16.53 -34.86
CA THR A 154 0.87 -17.70 -35.72
C THR A 154 0.96 -17.19 -37.15
N THR A 155 2.02 -17.51 -37.89
CA THR A 155 1.91 -17.64 -39.36
C THR A 155 3.09 -18.38 -39.97
N THR A 156 2.73 -19.21 -40.93
CA THR A 156 3.54 -19.96 -41.87
C THR A 156 4.49 -19.09 -42.69
N ARG A 157 5.63 -19.70 -43.03
CA ARG A 157 6.82 -19.20 -43.76
C ARG A 157 6.53 -18.27 -44.96
N PRO A 158 7.41 -17.28 -45.15
CA PRO A 158 8.36 -17.38 -46.25
C PRO A 158 9.80 -17.35 -45.76
N VAL A 159 10.70 -17.93 -46.56
CA VAL A 159 12.15 -18.02 -46.29
C VAL A 159 12.73 -16.61 -46.22
N ARG A 160 13.31 -16.23 -45.08
CA ARG A 160 14.15 -15.04 -44.91
C ARG A 160 15.40 -15.38 -44.09
N GLU A 161 16.48 -14.71 -44.47
CA GLU A 161 17.85 -14.79 -44.00
C GLU A 161 18.00 -14.81 -42.46
N PRO A 162 19.12 -15.33 -41.91
CA PRO A 162 19.24 -15.61 -40.49
C PRO A 162 19.27 -14.31 -39.68
N VAL A 163 18.14 -14.01 -39.03
CA VAL A 163 18.00 -12.89 -38.08
C VAL A 163 18.74 -13.26 -36.79
N ASP A 164 19.51 -12.31 -36.26
CA ASP A 164 20.18 -12.43 -34.97
C ASP A 164 19.14 -12.47 -33.84
N GLN A 165 18.71 -13.68 -33.49
CA GLN A 165 17.73 -13.97 -32.42
C GLN A 165 18.13 -13.38 -31.05
N THR A 166 19.42 -13.10 -30.86
CA THR A 166 19.96 -12.47 -29.65
C THR A 166 19.51 -11.02 -29.53
N ALA A 167 19.57 -10.25 -30.63
CA ALA A 167 19.24 -8.83 -30.65
C ALA A 167 17.74 -8.59 -30.40
N GLU A 168 16.87 -9.43 -30.97
CA GLU A 168 15.42 -9.37 -30.73
C GLU A 168 15.08 -9.69 -29.26
N THR A 169 15.70 -10.74 -28.70
CA THR A 169 15.51 -11.12 -27.29
C THR A 169 15.90 -9.99 -26.34
N LYS A 170 17.03 -9.32 -26.60
CA LYS A 170 17.50 -8.16 -25.81
C LYS A 170 16.53 -6.98 -25.88
N THR A 171 15.98 -6.71 -27.06
CA THR A 171 14.99 -5.65 -27.27
C THR A 171 13.71 -5.91 -26.47
N GLU A 172 13.25 -7.15 -26.48
CA GLU A 172 12.05 -7.55 -25.74
C GLU A 172 12.26 -7.49 -24.21
N ILE A 173 13.43 -7.91 -23.71
CA ILE A 173 13.79 -7.72 -22.29
C ILE A 173 13.68 -6.23 -21.90
N GLY A 174 14.25 -5.33 -22.71
CA GLY A 174 14.15 -3.89 -22.47
C GLY A 174 12.70 -3.38 -22.41
N ARG A 175 11.84 -3.88 -23.31
CA ARG A 175 10.41 -3.54 -23.35
C ARG A 175 9.68 -3.99 -22.08
N LEU A 176 9.92 -5.22 -21.62
CA LEU A 176 9.30 -5.76 -20.41
C LEU A 176 9.74 -5.00 -19.16
N LEU A 177 11.03 -4.65 -19.05
CA LEU A 177 11.54 -3.83 -17.95
C LEU A 177 10.90 -2.45 -17.93
N ALA A 178 10.74 -1.80 -19.09
CA ALA A 178 10.07 -0.50 -19.20
C ALA A 178 8.57 -0.56 -18.83
N ALA A 179 7.93 -1.71 -19.03
CA ALA A 179 6.54 -1.96 -18.64
C ALA A 179 6.40 -2.43 -17.18
N HIS A 180 7.49 -2.46 -16.40
CA HIS A 180 7.55 -3.02 -15.04
C HIS A 180 7.14 -4.50 -14.94
N ASP A 181 7.21 -5.25 -16.04
CA ASP A 181 6.97 -6.70 -16.05
C ASP A 181 8.26 -7.46 -15.68
N ILE A 182 8.52 -7.51 -14.38
CA ILE A 182 9.73 -8.11 -13.82
C ILE A 182 9.74 -9.65 -13.99
N GLU A 183 8.58 -10.30 -13.99
CA GLU A 183 8.48 -11.75 -14.20
C GLU A 183 8.77 -12.14 -15.65
N GLY A 184 8.13 -11.47 -16.60
CA GLY A 184 8.38 -11.66 -18.03
C GLY A 184 9.84 -11.39 -18.39
N ALA A 185 10.41 -10.28 -17.91
CA ALA A 185 11.81 -9.94 -18.16
C ALA A 185 12.77 -11.02 -17.63
N THR A 186 12.52 -11.54 -16.42
CA THR A 186 13.37 -12.58 -15.81
C THR A 186 13.42 -13.84 -16.66
N ALA A 187 12.27 -14.31 -17.15
CA ALA A 187 12.18 -15.53 -17.94
C ALA A 187 13.02 -15.44 -19.23
N LEU A 188 13.05 -14.27 -19.87
CA LEU A 188 13.85 -14.05 -21.08
C LEU A 188 15.34 -13.87 -20.77
N ILE A 189 15.68 -13.19 -19.68
CA ILE A 189 17.07 -13.06 -19.22
C ILE A 189 17.67 -14.43 -18.91
N ASP A 190 16.94 -15.30 -18.20
CA ASP A 190 17.41 -16.65 -17.87
C ASP A 190 17.62 -17.51 -19.14
N ARG A 191 16.74 -17.40 -20.14
CA ARG A 191 16.93 -18.07 -21.43
C ARG A 191 18.15 -17.54 -22.18
N LEU A 192 18.33 -16.22 -22.21
CA LEU A 192 19.47 -15.58 -22.86
C LEU A 192 20.79 -16.02 -22.22
N LEU A 193 20.85 -16.08 -20.88
CA LEU A 193 22.03 -16.56 -20.16
C LEU A 193 22.25 -18.07 -20.29
N ALA A 194 21.20 -18.87 -20.48
CA ALA A 194 21.34 -20.29 -20.79
C ALA A 194 21.99 -20.52 -22.16
N ALA A 195 21.70 -19.66 -23.15
CA ALA A 195 22.31 -19.71 -24.48
C ALA A 195 23.69 -19.03 -24.53
N GLN A 196 23.87 -17.93 -23.80
CA GLN A 196 25.08 -17.10 -23.78
C GLN A 196 25.45 -16.71 -22.33
N PRO A 197 26.09 -17.60 -21.56
CA PRO A 197 26.38 -17.37 -20.15
C PRO A 197 27.29 -16.16 -19.86
N SER A 198 28.10 -15.75 -20.83
CA SER A 198 29.03 -14.62 -20.74
C SER A 198 28.43 -13.28 -21.21
N ASP A 199 27.14 -13.23 -21.55
CA ASP A 199 26.50 -12.00 -22.00
C ASP A 199 26.41 -10.97 -20.86
N THR A 200 27.24 -9.93 -20.94
CA THR A 200 27.40 -8.93 -19.88
C THR A 200 26.14 -8.11 -19.64
N GLN A 201 25.35 -7.87 -20.68
CA GLN A 201 24.10 -7.11 -20.58
C GLN A 201 23.02 -7.93 -19.91
N ALA A 202 22.90 -9.21 -20.27
CA ALA A 202 21.97 -10.14 -19.63
C ALA A 202 22.31 -10.37 -18.15
N LEU A 203 23.61 -10.47 -17.81
CA LEU A 203 24.07 -10.54 -16.41
C LEU A 203 23.71 -9.27 -15.63
N ALA A 204 23.91 -8.08 -16.22
CA ALA A 204 23.53 -6.81 -15.59
C ALA A 204 22.03 -6.71 -15.36
N TRP A 205 21.20 -7.10 -16.34
CA TRP A 205 19.75 -7.14 -16.18
C TRP A 205 19.30 -8.15 -15.13
N ARG A 206 19.92 -9.34 -15.05
CA ARG A 206 19.61 -10.33 -14.02
C ARG A 206 19.82 -9.75 -12.62
N GLN A 207 20.91 -9.03 -12.42
CA GLN A 207 21.20 -8.35 -11.17
C GLN A 207 20.17 -7.25 -10.87
N ALA A 208 19.86 -6.39 -11.85
CA ALA A 208 18.92 -5.29 -11.69
C ALA A 208 17.49 -5.79 -11.37
N VAL A 209 17.03 -6.83 -12.07
CA VAL A 209 15.74 -7.48 -11.82
C VAL A 209 15.72 -8.14 -10.45
N GLY A 210 16.80 -8.79 -10.04
CA GLY A 210 16.93 -9.34 -8.68
C GLY A 210 16.74 -8.26 -7.60
N LEU A 211 17.33 -7.08 -7.78
CA LEU A 211 17.15 -5.93 -6.89
C LEU A 211 15.70 -5.39 -6.94
N ALA A 212 15.14 -5.22 -8.14
CA ALA A 212 13.76 -4.75 -8.30
C ALA A 212 12.74 -5.67 -7.62
N ARG A 213 12.89 -6.99 -7.74
CA ARG A 213 12.06 -7.98 -7.00
C ARG A 213 12.21 -7.84 -5.50
N LYS A 214 13.44 -7.64 -5.02
CA LYS A 214 13.72 -7.49 -3.59
C LYS A 214 13.01 -6.27 -2.99
N HIS A 215 12.94 -5.17 -3.75
CA HIS A 215 12.36 -3.90 -3.31
C HIS A 215 10.87 -3.76 -3.66
N GLN A 216 10.29 -4.74 -4.36
CA GLN A 216 8.92 -4.67 -4.83
C GLN A 216 7.95 -4.46 -3.66
N GLY A 217 7.14 -3.40 -3.74
CA GLY A 217 6.16 -3.05 -2.70
C GLY A 217 6.75 -2.45 -1.43
N MET A 218 8.07 -2.19 -1.38
CA MET A 218 8.73 -1.52 -0.26
C MET A 218 8.74 0.00 -0.47
N ALA A 219 8.76 0.75 0.63
CA ALA A 219 8.96 2.18 0.62
C ALA A 219 10.45 2.51 0.80
N ARG A 220 10.92 3.55 0.11
CA ARG A 220 12.30 4.03 0.22
C ARG A 220 12.42 5.01 1.37
N MET A 221 13.38 4.76 2.26
CA MET A 221 13.90 5.72 3.20
C MET A 221 15.19 6.32 2.61
N GLU A 222 15.24 7.64 2.50
CA GLU A 222 16.41 8.32 1.94
C GLU A 222 17.62 8.27 2.89
N PRO A 223 18.87 8.31 2.37
CA PRO A 223 20.04 8.50 3.21
C PRO A 223 19.99 9.90 3.84
N GLY A 224 20.44 10.01 5.08
CA GLY A 224 20.42 11.30 5.76
C GLY A 224 20.70 11.23 7.25
N THR A 225 20.68 12.41 7.84
CA THR A 225 20.78 12.57 9.29
C THR A 225 19.38 12.61 9.88
N TYR A 226 19.09 11.72 10.82
CA TYR A 226 17.79 11.60 11.47
C TYR A 226 17.95 11.75 12.97
N ALA A 227 16.96 12.36 13.61
CA ALA A 227 16.95 12.56 15.06
C ALA A 227 15.99 11.57 15.73
N ILE A 228 16.53 10.79 16.66
CA ILE A 228 15.89 9.67 17.35
C ILE A 228 15.72 10.01 18.82
N GLY A 229 14.64 9.54 19.43
CA GLY A 229 14.32 9.76 20.84
C GLY A 229 13.70 11.12 21.09
N LEU A 230 13.53 11.44 22.36
CA LEU A 230 12.86 12.66 22.82
C LEU A 230 13.73 13.44 23.80
N ASP A 231 13.55 14.76 23.83
CA ASP A 231 14.11 15.67 24.83
C ASP A 231 12.97 16.38 25.56
N VAL A 232 12.02 15.61 26.09
CA VAL A 232 10.93 16.13 26.92
C VAL A 232 10.89 15.36 28.22
N GLU A 233 10.70 16.07 29.34
CA GLU A 233 10.73 15.47 30.68
C GLU A 233 9.67 14.38 30.87
N ALA A 234 8.51 14.53 30.20
CA ALA A 234 7.42 13.57 30.23
C ALA A 234 7.72 12.25 29.49
N ALA A 235 8.79 12.17 28.70
CA ALA A 235 9.19 10.93 28.03
C ALA A 235 9.85 9.97 29.02
N TYR A 236 9.64 8.67 28.81
CA TYR A 236 10.33 7.66 29.60
C TYR A 236 11.84 7.81 29.43
N TYR A 237 12.60 7.54 30.49
CA TYR A 237 14.06 7.73 30.44
C TYR A 237 14.73 6.92 29.32
N ASN A 238 14.20 5.75 28.99
CA ASN A 238 14.74 4.89 27.93
C ASN A 238 14.50 5.45 26.51
N GLU A 239 13.66 6.47 26.35
CA GLU A 239 13.39 7.19 25.09
C GLU A 239 14.28 8.44 24.94
N ARG A 240 15.14 8.72 25.93
CA ARG A 240 15.96 9.92 26.06
C ARG A 240 17.47 9.58 26.14
N PRO A 241 18.37 10.55 25.88
CA PRO A 241 18.09 11.85 25.25
C PRO A 241 17.79 11.70 23.76
N ARG A 242 17.35 12.78 23.11
CA ARG A 242 17.30 12.84 21.65
C ARG A 242 18.71 12.95 21.10
N PHE A 243 19.02 12.17 20.07
CA PHE A 243 20.34 12.18 19.42
C PHE A 243 20.21 12.00 17.91
N GLN A 244 21.25 12.38 17.18
CA GLN A 244 21.30 12.24 15.72
C GLN A 244 22.02 10.95 15.31
N ILE A 245 21.52 10.33 14.25
CA ILE A 245 22.13 9.19 13.58
C ILE A 245 22.30 9.49 12.10
N GLN A 246 23.29 8.85 11.49
CA GLN A 246 23.43 8.83 10.03
C GLN A 246 22.90 7.49 9.51
N LEU A 247 21.88 7.55 8.64
CA LEU A 247 21.38 6.37 7.95
C LEU A 247 21.86 6.38 6.50
N LYS A 248 22.23 5.19 6.01
CA LYS A 248 22.24 4.91 4.56
C LYS A 248 20.79 4.77 4.12
N GLY A 249 20.50 5.08 2.86
CA GLY A 249 19.16 4.87 2.32
C GLY A 249 18.87 3.37 2.26
N PHE A 250 17.65 2.99 2.61
CA PHE A 250 17.20 1.60 2.64
C PHE A 250 15.74 1.50 2.23
N TRP A 251 15.32 0.31 1.85
CA TRP A 251 13.93 -0.05 1.58
C TRP A 251 13.32 -0.72 2.80
N ILE A 252 12.08 -0.37 3.12
CA ILE A 252 11.33 -0.92 4.24
C ILE A 252 9.92 -1.27 3.80
N ASP A 253 9.37 -2.39 4.26
CA ASP A 253 7.98 -2.70 3.96
C ASP A 253 7.07 -1.62 4.59
N PRO A 254 6.17 -0.96 3.83
CA PRO A 254 5.40 0.21 4.30
C PRO A 254 4.38 -0.16 5.39
N ARG A 255 3.97 -1.43 5.43
CA ARG A 255 3.09 -2.03 6.43
C ARG A 255 3.75 -3.29 7.00
N PRO A 256 3.38 -3.74 8.21
CA PRO A 256 3.90 -4.98 8.75
C PRO A 256 3.69 -6.16 7.80
N THR A 257 4.71 -6.99 7.69
CA THR A 257 4.73 -8.20 6.86
C THR A 257 4.63 -9.42 7.73
N GLY A 258 3.75 -10.35 7.38
CA GLY A 258 3.74 -11.69 7.95
C GLY A 258 2.65 -11.96 8.97
N THR A 259 2.54 -13.24 9.32
CA THR A 259 1.61 -13.76 10.31
C THR A 259 1.97 -13.18 11.68
N PRO A 260 1.04 -12.49 12.37
CA PRO A 260 1.27 -12.07 13.75
C PRO A 260 1.58 -13.26 14.66
N GLY A 261 2.27 -13.02 15.77
CA GLY A 261 2.60 -14.09 16.72
C GLY A 261 3.81 -14.92 16.34
N LEU A 262 4.83 -14.32 15.72
CA LEU A 262 6.16 -14.92 15.61
C LEU A 262 7.11 -14.43 16.72
N THR A 263 8.03 -15.31 17.13
CA THR A 263 9.17 -14.93 17.98
C THR A 263 10.13 -14.02 17.19
N SER A 264 11.02 -13.31 17.89
CA SER A 264 12.01 -12.43 17.23
C SER A 264 12.90 -13.21 16.24
N LYS A 265 13.32 -14.41 16.64
CA LYS A 265 14.14 -15.29 15.81
C LYS A 265 13.39 -15.79 14.57
N ASP A 266 12.09 -16.05 14.68
CA ASP A 266 11.28 -16.51 13.54
C ASP A 266 11.02 -15.39 12.55
N ALA A 267 10.75 -14.18 13.05
CA ALA A 267 10.62 -12.99 12.23
C ALA A 267 11.93 -12.69 11.46
N GLU A 268 13.09 -12.80 12.12
CA GLU A 268 14.38 -12.64 11.46
C GLU A 268 14.63 -13.71 10.39
N ARG A 269 14.31 -14.98 10.69
CA ARG A 269 14.41 -16.07 9.71
C ARG A 269 13.51 -15.84 8.50
N HIS A 270 12.30 -15.32 8.71
CA HIS A 270 11.38 -14.96 7.64
C HIS A 270 11.96 -13.86 6.74
N CYS A 271 12.42 -12.75 7.31
CA CYS A 271 13.03 -11.70 6.50
C CYS A 271 14.27 -12.23 5.75
N LYS A 272 15.09 -13.07 6.40
CA LYS A 272 16.28 -13.66 5.79
C LYS A 272 15.94 -14.59 4.61
N SER A 273 14.85 -15.36 4.67
CA SER A 273 14.43 -16.21 3.54
C SER A 273 13.99 -15.39 2.31
N LEU A 274 13.66 -14.11 2.50
CA LEU A 274 13.38 -13.15 1.43
C LEU A 274 14.64 -12.36 1.01
N GLY A 275 15.81 -12.69 1.55
CA GLY A 275 17.05 -11.92 1.35
C GLY A 275 17.04 -10.54 2.04
N LYS A 276 16.08 -10.29 2.93
CA LYS A 276 15.91 -9.07 3.72
C LYS A 276 16.38 -9.30 5.16
N ARG A 277 16.21 -8.30 6.04
CA ARG A 277 16.46 -8.39 7.49
C ARG A 277 15.38 -7.65 8.27
N LEU A 278 15.36 -7.76 9.59
CA LEU A 278 14.56 -6.86 10.43
C LEU A 278 15.17 -5.45 10.43
N PRO A 279 14.37 -4.38 10.53
CA PRO A 279 14.88 -3.04 10.79
C PRO A 279 15.52 -2.99 12.17
N THR A 280 16.57 -2.20 12.33
CA THR A 280 16.97 -1.71 13.66
C THR A 280 15.86 -0.81 14.23
N GLU A 281 15.84 -0.62 15.55
CA GLU A 281 14.87 0.30 16.16
C GLU A 281 15.03 1.74 15.65
N LEU A 282 16.26 2.10 15.25
CA LEU A 282 16.64 3.42 14.78
C LEU A 282 16.10 3.67 13.36
N GLU A 283 16.28 2.70 12.47
CA GLU A 283 15.68 2.70 11.13
C GLU A 283 14.15 2.75 11.20
N TRP A 284 13.55 1.96 12.10
CA TRP A 284 12.10 1.93 12.29
C TRP A 284 11.57 3.30 12.73
N GLU A 285 12.17 3.91 13.75
CA GLU A 285 11.71 5.22 14.25
C GLU A 285 11.91 6.32 13.22
N ALA A 286 13.05 6.34 12.52
CA ALA A 286 13.31 7.31 11.46
C ALA A 286 12.24 7.20 10.36
N ALA A 287 11.96 5.97 9.89
CA ALA A 287 10.96 5.74 8.86
C ALA A 287 9.54 6.10 9.33
N ALA A 288 9.18 5.79 10.57
CA ALA A 288 7.87 6.13 11.14
C ALA A 288 7.70 7.64 11.31
N THR A 289 8.72 8.32 11.84
CA THR A 289 8.71 9.78 12.04
C THR A 289 8.66 10.54 10.72
N ALA A 290 9.32 10.01 9.68
CA ALA A 290 9.28 10.56 8.33
C ALA A 290 8.01 10.23 7.54
N GLY A 291 7.08 9.45 8.11
CA GLY A 291 5.84 9.04 7.43
C GLY A 291 6.01 8.02 6.29
N VAL A 292 7.19 7.38 6.20
CA VAL A 292 7.51 6.37 5.18
C VAL A 292 6.77 5.06 5.46
N ILE A 293 6.54 4.77 6.74
CA ILE A 293 5.83 3.57 7.18
C ILE A 293 4.61 3.92 8.02
N SER A 294 3.62 3.03 7.99
CA SER A 294 2.42 3.10 8.83
C SER A 294 2.16 1.77 9.52
N GLY A 295 1.30 1.79 10.54
CA GLY A 295 0.92 0.59 11.28
C GLY A 295 -0.41 0.76 12.00
N LYS A 296 -0.94 -0.36 12.49
CA LYS A 296 -2.20 -0.40 13.23
C LYS A 296 -1.97 0.00 14.68
N THR A 297 -2.88 0.79 15.25
CA THR A 297 -2.84 1.06 16.69
C THR A 297 -2.94 -0.24 17.48
N GLY A 298 -2.05 -0.40 18.47
CA GLY A 298 -2.06 -1.55 19.37
C GLY A 298 -1.25 -2.75 18.89
N THR A 299 -0.68 -2.73 17.68
CA THR A 299 0.29 -3.75 17.25
C THR A 299 1.71 -3.32 17.58
N GLN A 300 2.52 -4.25 18.05
CA GLN A 300 3.94 -4.06 18.32
C GLN A 300 4.77 -4.76 17.25
N GLU A 301 5.96 -4.24 16.97
CA GLU A 301 6.77 -4.70 15.85
C GLU A 301 8.18 -5.04 16.31
N TRP A 302 8.63 -6.26 16.00
CA TRP A 302 10.01 -6.66 16.24
C TRP A 302 11.00 -5.80 15.47
N THR A 303 12.08 -5.45 16.16
CA THR A 303 13.27 -4.85 15.56
C THR A 303 14.48 -5.75 15.79
N ALA A 304 15.54 -5.54 15.02
CA ALA A 304 16.82 -6.22 15.19
C ALA A 304 17.59 -5.77 16.44
N SER A 305 17.21 -4.63 17.04
CA SER A 305 17.96 -4.01 18.14
C SER A 305 17.74 -4.73 19.46
N TRP A 306 18.84 -4.97 20.18
CA TRP A 306 18.79 -5.28 21.61
C TRP A 306 18.35 -4.05 22.39
N TYR A 307 17.61 -4.27 23.48
CA TYR A 307 17.19 -3.19 24.37
C TYR A 307 18.39 -2.70 25.17
N ALA A 308 18.97 -1.60 24.72
CA ALA A 308 20.10 -0.93 25.35
C ALA A 308 19.80 0.56 25.58
N ALA A 309 20.56 1.18 26.47
CA ALA A 309 20.49 2.62 26.72
C ALA A 309 20.81 3.41 25.43
N TYR A 310 20.11 4.52 25.20
CA TYR A 310 20.49 5.45 24.14
C TYR A 310 21.84 6.12 24.44
N PRO A 311 22.62 6.52 23.42
CA PRO A 311 23.84 7.29 23.63
C PRO A 311 23.56 8.53 24.50
N GLY A 312 24.38 8.73 25.54
CA GLY A 312 24.22 9.83 26.50
C GLY A 312 23.19 9.58 27.61
N ASN A 313 22.44 8.47 27.56
CA ASN A 313 21.59 8.07 28.67
C ASN A 313 22.45 7.46 29.79
N VAL A 314 22.37 8.07 30.99
CA VAL A 314 23.16 7.68 32.17
C VAL A 314 22.41 6.74 33.12
N ILE A 315 21.13 6.49 32.87
CA ILE A 315 20.30 5.61 33.71
C ILE A 315 20.70 4.16 33.46
N ARG A 316 20.84 3.39 34.55
CA ARG A 316 21.12 1.95 34.50
C ARG A 316 19.84 1.18 34.72
N GLU A 317 19.62 0.17 33.89
CA GLU A 317 18.53 -0.79 34.01
C GLU A 317 19.05 -2.22 33.93
N ASP A 318 18.47 -3.11 34.71
CA ASP A 318 18.81 -4.54 34.67
C ASP A 318 18.39 -5.20 33.36
N GLN A 319 17.41 -4.61 32.68
CA GLN A 319 16.89 -5.05 31.39
C GLN A 319 17.81 -4.65 30.22
N TYR A 320 18.70 -3.68 30.40
CA TYR A 320 19.63 -3.29 29.34
C TYR A 320 20.65 -4.40 29.02
N GLY A 321 21.00 -4.48 27.74
CA GLY A 321 21.96 -5.45 27.19
C GLY A 321 21.28 -6.47 26.27
N GLU A 322 21.97 -7.57 26.01
CA GLU A 322 21.52 -8.61 25.06
C GLU A 322 20.54 -9.62 25.71
N LYS A 323 19.55 -9.10 26.45
CA LYS A 323 18.51 -9.91 27.11
C LYS A 323 17.17 -9.82 26.39
N PHE A 324 16.76 -8.60 26.05
CA PHE A 324 15.48 -8.31 25.42
C PHE A 324 15.67 -7.62 24.07
N LYS A 325 14.77 -7.88 23.12
CA LYS A 325 14.74 -7.16 21.84
C LYS A 325 13.71 -6.03 21.89
N VAL A 326 14.01 -4.93 21.20
CA VAL A 326 13.14 -3.75 21.17
C VAL A 326 11.92 -4.01 20.29
N LEU A 327 10.76 -3.64 20.82
CA LEU A 327 9.48 -3.57 20.14
C LEU A 327 9.08 -2.12 19.93
N ARG A 328 8.63 -1.79 18.72
CA ARG A 328 8.11 -0.48 18.33
C ARG A 328 6.64 -0.54 18.01
N SER A 329 5.92 0.58 18.07
CA SER A 329 4.49 0.57 17.76
C SER A 329 3.94 1.92 17.34
N PHE A 330 2.77 1.87 16.69
CA PHE A 330 1.93 3.03 16.45
C PHE A 330 0.82 3.14 17.52
N PRO A 331 0.35 4.36 17.85
CA PRO A 331 0.82 5.66 17.37
C PRO A 331 2.07 6.19 18.12
N HIS A 332 2.53 5.50 19.16
CA HIS A 332 3.62 5.98 20.02
C HIS A 332 4.99 5.67 19.41
N VAL A 333 5.36 6.39 18.34
CA VAL A 333 6.53 6.08 17.51
C VAL A 333 7.85 6.06 18.27
N HIS A 334 8.02 6.90 19.31
CA HIS A 334 9.23 6.95 20.15
C HIS A 334 9.23 5.91 21.28
N LYS A 335 8.07 5.30 21.57
CA LYS A 335 7.95 4.42 22.72
C LYS A 335 8.71 3.13 22.49
N ARG A 336 9.62 2.82 23.43
CA ARG A 336 10.43 1.61 23.41
C ARG A 336 9.83 0.60 24.38
N ARG A 337 9.24 -0.44 23.83
CA ARG A 337 8.90 -1.66 24.58
C ARG A 337 10.00 -2.69 24.34
N PHE A 338 10.04 -3.71 25.17
CA PHE A 338 10.98 -4.80 24.99
C PHE A 338 10.33 -6.12 25.42
N LEU A 339 10.77 -7.20 24.80
CA LEU A 339 10.27 -8.54 25.07
C LEU A 339 11.40 -9.55 24.92
N ASP A 340 11.29 -10.67 25.65
CA ASP A 340 12.22 -11.79 25.52
C ASP A 340 12.12 -12.33 24.08
N PRO A 341 13.24 -12.44 23.34
CA PRO A 341 13.21 -12.81 21.92
C PRO A 341 12.65 -14.22 21.67
N SER A 342 12.58 -15.08 22.69
CA SER A 342 11.99 -16.42 22.62
C SER A 342 10.47 -16.44 22.78
N LEU A 343 9.88 -15.34 23.26
CA LEU A 343 8.44 -15.22 23.44
C LEU A 343 7.75 -14.68 22.19
N SER A 344 6.44 -14.91 22.12
CA SER A 344 5.58 -14.43 21.05
C SER A 344 4.18 -14.13 21.60
N THR A 345 3.54 -13.08 21.09
CA THR A 345 2.12 -12.80 21.35
C THR A 345 1.41 -12.44 20.03
N PRO A 346 0.09 -12.69 19.90
CA PRO A 346 -0.66 -12.41 18.67
C PRO A 346 -0.62 -10.95 18.22
N GLU A 347 -0.29 -10.03 19.11
CA GLU A 347 -0.21 -8.58 18.86
C GLU A 347 1.17 -8.13 18.37
N VAL A 348 2.17 -9.02 18.39
CA VAL A 348 3.51 -8.76 17.89
C VAL A 348 3.62 -9.22 16.43
N THR A 349 4.02 -8.28 15.58
CA THR A 349 4.28 -8.46 14.15
C THR A 349 5.70 -7.95 13.85
N PHE A 350 6.05 -7.77 12.58
CA PHE A 350 7.34 -7.26 12.14
C PHE A 350 7.23 -6.70 10.72
N ARG A 351 8.29 -6.05 10.27
CA ARG A 351 8.48 -5.63 8.87
C ARG A 351 9.90 -5.98 8.45
N CYS A 352 10.14 -6.14 7.16
CA CYS A 352 11.48 -6.38 6.66
C CYS A 352 12.08 -5.12 6.01
N VAL A 353 13.41 -5.06 6.00
CA VAL A 353 14.21 -4.03 5.32
C VAL A 353 15.32 -4.64 4.48
N CYS A 354 15.78 -3.89 3.49
CA CYS A 354 16.99 -4.17 2.71
C CYS A 354 17.61 -2.88 2.18
N GLU A 355 18.89 -2.92 1.83
CA GLU A 355 19.63 -1.76 1.29
C GLU A 355 19.13 -1.29 -0.08
#